data_AF-A0A1G7VG74-F1
#
_entry.id   AF-A0A1G7VG74-F1
#
_cell.length_a   1.000
_cell.length_b   1.000
_cell.length_c   1.000
_cell.angle_alpha   90.00
_cell.angle_beta   90.00
_cell.angle_gamma   90.00
#
_symmetry.space_group_name_H-M   'P 1'
#
loop_
_entity.id
_entity.type
_entity.pdbx_description
1 polymer ?
#
loop_
_entity_poly.entity_id
_entity_poly.type
_entity_poly.pdbx_seq_one_letter_code
_entity_poly.pdbx_strand_id
1 'polypeptide(L)'
;MVSAKTILTIFLTEGIKTFNEDERIKSVIDLLIQIFGLEMEALSLYAGLEKQDIEKFMKDTTSIDYEKKFKLATASMMLHYLFKK
;
A
#
# COMPACT_ATOMS: atom_id res chain seq x y z
N MET A 1 -18.32 3.23 -15.53
CA MET A 1 -17.54 2.69 -14.40
C MET A 1 -16.06 2.80 -14.77
N VAL A 2 -15.27 3.55 -14.00
CA VAL A 2 -13.83 3.74 -14.29
C VAL A 2 -13.09 2.48 -13.84
N SER A 3 -12.20 1.93 -14.68
CA SER A 3 -11.49 0.69 -14.34
C SER A 3 -10.44 0.93 -13.25
N ALA A 4 -10.17 -0.07 -12.40
CA ALA A 4 -9.10 -0.01 -11.39
C ALA A 4 -7.73 0.30 -12.01
N LYS A 5 -7.49 -0.16 -13.25
CA LYS A 5 -6.31 0.16 -14.05
C LYS A 5 -6.21 1.66 -14.34
N THR A 6 -7.31 2.31 -14.69
CA THR A 6 -7.35 3.75 -14.96
C THR A 6 -7.09 4.57 -13.69
N ILE A 7 -7.66 4.15 -12.55
CA ILE A 7 -7.44 4.81 -11.25
C ILE A 7 -5.96 4.71 -10.85
N LEU A 8 -5.39 3.52 -10.95
CA LEU A 8 -3.98 3.28 -10.68
C LEU A 8 -3.07 4.09 -11.62
N THR A 9 -3.37 4.15 -12.92
CA THR A 9 -2.58 4.95 -13.86
C THR A 9 -2.62 6.43 -13.51
N ILE A 10 -3.79 7.01 -13.24
CA ILE A 10 -3.91 8.42 -12.84
C ILE A 10 -3.13 8.70 -11.54
N PHE A 11 -3.23 7.81 -10.55
CA PHE A 11 -2.45 7.92 -9.31
C PHE A 11 -0.94 7.87 -9.54
N LEU A 12 -0.48 6.99 -10.43
CA LEU A 12 0.93 6.83 -10.72
C LEU A 12 1.47 7.93 -11.64
N THR A 13 0.66 8.58 -12.46
CA THR A 13 1.12 9.63 -13.39
C THR A 13 0.94 11.05 -12.86
N GLU A 14 -0.16 11.35 -12.17
CA GLU A 14 -0.45 12.68 -11.62
C GLU A 14 -0.27 12.74 -10.10
N GLY A 15 -0.50 11.62 -9.41
CA GLY A 15 -0.35 11.53 -7.96
C GLY A 15 1.11 11.58 -7.48
N ILE A 16 2.10 11.21 -8.32
CA ILE A 16 3.53 11.31 -7.95
C ILE A 16 3.96 12.73 -7.56
N LYS A 17 3.38 13.76 -8.16
CA LYS A 17 3.69 15.16 -7.84
C LYS A 17 2.85 15.72 -6.68
N THR A 18 1.75 15.06 -6.34
CA THR A 18 0.72 15.59 -5.44
C THR A 18 0.74 14.93 -4.06
N PHE A 19 1.14 13.66 -3.99
CA PHE A 19 1.20 12.87 -2.77
C PHE A 19 2.63 12.50 -2.42
N ASN A 20 2.99 12.55 -1.13
CA ASN A 20 4.29 12.08 -0.67
C ASN A 20 4.40 10.54 -0.81
N GLU A 21 5.61 10.01 -0.61
CA GLU A 21 5.90 8.58 -0.73
C GLU A 21 5.00 7.71 0.16
N ASP A 22 4.77 8.13 1.40
CA ASP A 22 4.01 7.37 2.36
C ASP A 22 2.52 7.30 2.00
N GLU A 23 1.93 8.41 1.54
CA GLU A 23 0.53 8.46 1.08
C GLU A 23 0.31 7.57 -0.15
N ARG A 24 1.33 7.44 -1.02
CA ARG A 24 1.28 6.51 -2.15
C ARG A 24 1.29 5.06 -1.68
N ILE A 25 2.11 4.71 -0.69
CA ILE A 25 2.15 3.36 -0.11
C ILE A 25 0.81 3.04 0.54
N LYS A 26 0.27 3.95 1.35
CA LYS A 26 -1.05 3.81 1.98
C LYS A 26 -2.15 3.55 0.95
N SER A 27 -2.15 4.30 -0.16
CA SER A 27 -3.12 4.10 -1.25
C SER A 27 -3.03 2.72 -1.91
N VAL A 28 -1.80 2.18 -2.07
CA VAL A 28 -1.61 0.81 -2.58
C VAL A 28 -2.14 -0.23 -1.60
N ILE A 29 -1.92 -0.03 -0.29
CA ILE A 29 -2.45 -0.91 0.74
C ILE A 29 -3.99 -0.88 0.76
N ASP A 30 -4.59 0.31 0.68
CA ASP A 30 -6.05 0.46 0.58
C ASP A 30 -6.60 -0.27 -0.66
N LEU A 31 -5.93 -0.18 -1.81
CA LEU A 31 -6.29 -0.92 -3.01
C LEU A 31 -6.23 -2.44 -2.77
N LEU A 32 -5.16 -2.95 -2.16
CA LEU A 32 -5.00 -4.37 -1.83
C LEU A 32 -6.13 -4.88 -0.93
N ILE A 33 -6.48 -4.12 0.09
CA ILE A 33 -7.54 -4.51 1.03
C ILE A 33 -8.92 -4.41 0.38
N GLN A 34 -9.25 -3.25 -0.19
CA GLN A 34 -10.62 -2.95 -0.61
C GLN A 34 -10.99 -3.58 -1.95
N ILE A 35 -10.05 -3.67 -2.89
CA ILE A 35 -10.31 -4.18 -4.24
C ILE A 35 -9.91 -5.64 -4.38
N PHE A 36 -8.75 -6.02 -3.83
CA PHE A 36 -8.26 -7.40 -3.90
C PHE A 36 -8.69 -8.26 -2.71
N GLY A 37 -9.37 -7.68 -1.72
CA GLY A 37 -9.91 -8.41 -0.57
C GLY A 37 -8.82 -8.96 0.35
N LEU A 38 -7.62 -8.36 0.32
CA LEU A 38 -6.50 -8.86 1.11
C LEU A 38 -6.71 -8.54 2.59
N GLU A 39 -6.56 -9.56 3.42
CA GLU A 39 -6.54 -9.38 4.87
C GLU A 39 -5.24 -8.69 5.31
N MET A 40 -5.32 -7.89 6.37
CA MET A 40 -4.17 -7.16 6.90
C MET A 40 -3.11 -8.11 7.47
N GLU A 41 -3.54 -9.27 7.93
CA GLU A 41 -2.72 -10.41 8.34
C GLU A 41 -1.84 -10.91 7.18
N ALA A 42 -2.37 -10.98 5.96
CA ALA A 42 -1.57 -11.35 4.80
C ALA A 42 -0.48 -10.30 4.54
N LEU A 43 -0.82 -9.02 4.56
CA LEU A 43 0.15 -7.93 4.42
C LEU A 43 1.25 -8.00 5.49
N SER A 44 0.87 -8.28 6.74
CA SER A 44 1.78 -8.48 7.87
C SER A 44 2.78 -9.61 7.61
N LEU A 45 2.31 -10.76 7.13
CA LEU A 45 3.16 -11.90 6.77
C LEU A 45 4.15 -11.56 5.65
N TYR A 46 3.70 -10.93 4.58
CA TYR A 46 4.59 -10.55 3.46
C TYR A 46 5.58 -9.46 3.82
N ALA A 47 5.20 -8.52 4.69
CA ALA A 47 6.08 -7.45 5.14
C ALA A 47 7.03 -7.88 6.26
N GLY A 48 6.77 -9.00 6.94
CA GLY A 48 7.50 -9.38 8.15
C GLY A 48 7.34 -8.35 9.27
N LEU A 49 6.12 -7.81 9.41
CA LEU A 49 5.76 -6.78 10.39
C LEU A 49 4.58 -7.26 11.23
N GLU A 50 4.44 -6.72 12.44
CA GLU A 50 3.24 -6.92 13.23
C GLU A 50 2.04 -6.22 12.58
N LYS A 51 0.85 -6.82 12.65
CA LYS A 51 -0.39 -6.20 12.15
C LYS A 51 -0.59 -4.78 12.71
N GLN A 52 -0.26 -4.58 13.98
CA GLN A 52 -0.36 -3.29 14.66
C GLN A 52 0.54 -2.21 14.04
N ASP A 53 1.70 -2.57 13.48
CA ASP A 53 2.57 -1.62 12.79
C ASP A 53 1.89 -1.11 11.50
N ILE A 54 1.20 -2.01 10.79
CA ILE A 54 0.44 -1.66 9.58
C ILE A 54 -0.76 -0.79 9.95
N GLU A 55 -1.53 -1.16 10.98
CA GLU A 55 -2.66 -0.35 11.46
C GLU A 55 -2.24 1.06 11.87
N LYS A 56 -1.11 1.18 12.58
CA LYS A 56 -0.52 2.49 12.94
C LYS A 56 -0.16 3.29 11.70
N PHE A 57 0.55 2.70 10.75
CA PHE A 57 0.91 3.37 9.49
C PHE A 57 -0.32 3.83 8.70
N MET A 58 -1.35 3.00 8.60
CA MET A 58 -2.59 3.35 7.90
C MET A 58 -3.34 4.52 8.57
N LYS A 59 -3.23 4.65 9.90
CA LYS A 59 -3.78 5.77 10.65
C LYS A 59 -2.94 7.04 10.52
N ASP A 60 -1.62 6.90 10.63
CA ASP A 60 -0.63 7.98 10.58
C ASP A 60 0.65 7.45 9.91
N THR A 61 0.96 7.98 8.74
CA THR A 61 2.08 7.57 7.90
C THR A 61 3.46 7.82 8.53
N THR A 62 3.53 8.64 9.59
CA THR A 62 4.75 8.95 10.32
C THR A 62 4.98 8.06 11.56
N SER A 63 4.04 7.17 11.87
CA SER A 63 4.01 6.40 13.14
C SER A 63 4.95 5.20 13.22
N ILE A 64 5.59 4.82 12.12
CA ILE A 64 6.55 3.72 12.06
C ILE A 64 7.89 4.20 11.51
N ASP A 65 8.98 3.54 11.93
CA ASP A 65 10.33 3.85 11.47
C ASP A 65 10.56 3.51 9.99
N TYR A 66 11.67 4.02 9.45
CA TYR A 66 12.00 3.90 8.04
C TYR A 66 12.20 2.44 7.58
N GLU A 67 12.73 1.56 8.42
CA GLU A 67 12.92 0.14 8.08
C GLU A 67 11.56 -0.54 7.89
N LYS A 68 10.63 -0.31 8.81
CA LYS A 68 9.27 -0.84 8.71
C LYS A 68 8.53 -0.27 7.49
N LYS A 69 8.67 1.03 7.21
CA LYS A 69 8.09 1.62 5.98
C LYS A 69 8.63 0.94 4.72
N PHE A 70 9.94 0.73 4.65
CA PHE A 70 10.59 0.07 3.51
C PHE A 70 10.09 -1.36 3.29
N LYS A 71 9.98 -2.14 4.38
CA LYS A 71 9.41 -3.50 4.35
C LYS A 71 7.97 -3.50 3.84
N LEU A 72 7.14 -2.60 4.39
CA LEU A 72 5.73 -2.48 4.02
C LEU A 72 5.57 -2.03 2.55
N ALA A 73 6.38 -1.07 2.09
CA ALA A 73 6.36 -0.60 0.71
C ALA A 73 6.72 -1.70 -0.28
N THR A 74 7.81 -2.44 -0.01
CA THR A 74 8.28 -3.56 -0.82
C THR A 74 7.20 -4.64 -0.94
N ALA A 75 6.64 -5.07 0.20
CA ALA A 75 5.60 -6.08 0.24
C ALA A 75 4.33 -5.66 -0.52
N SER A 76 3.85 -4.43 -0.29
CA SER A 76 2.65 -3.90 -0.93
C SER A 76 2.81 -3.81 -2.45
N MET A 77 3.97 -3.33 -2.92
CA MET A 77 4.24 -3.24 -4.35
C MET A 77 4.38 -4.61 -5.01
N MET A 78 5.04 -5.57 -4.35
CA MET A 78 5.13 -6.95 -4.82
C MET A 78 3.74 -7.58 -4.94
N LEU A 79 2.91 -7.48 -3.91
CA LEU A 79 1.55 -8.02 -3.91
C LEU A 79 0.70 -7.39 -5.01
N HIS A 80 0.74 -6.06 -5.14
CA HIS A 80 0.04 -5.36 -6.21
C HIS A 80 0.50 -5.84 -7.60
N TYR A 81 1.80 -6.07 -7.80
CA TYR A 81 2.31 -6.64 -9.04
C TYR A 81 1.75 -8.04 -9.32
N LEU A 82 1.70 -8.92 -8.31
CA LEU A 82 1.16 -10.28 -8.45
C LEU A 82 -0.33 -10.29 -8.81
N PHE A 83 -1.10 -9.33 -8.33
CA PHE A 83 -2.53 -9.22 -8.64
C PHE A 83 -2.84 -8.51 -9.95
N LYS A 84 -1.87 -7.83 -10.56
CA LYS A 84 -2.12 -6.95 -11.70
C LYS A 84 -2.54 -7.65 -12.99
N LYS A 85 -2.28 -8.97 -13.14
CA LYS A 85 -2.47 -9.78 -14.36
C LYS A 85 -2.23 -9.03 -15.68
#